data_AF-A0A959FMJ2-F1
#
_entry.id   AF-A0A959FMJ2-F1
#
_cell.length_a   1.000
_cell.length_b   1.000
_cell.length_c   1.000
_cell.angle_alpha   90.00
_cell.angle_beta   90.00
_cell.angle_gamma   90.00
#
_symmetry.space_group_name_H-M   'P 1'
#
loop_
_entity.id
_entity.type
_entity.pdbx_description
1 polymer ?
#
loop_
_entity_poly.entity_id
_entity_poly.type
_entity_poly.pdbx_seq_one_letter_code
_entity_poly.pdbx_strand_id
1 'polypeptide(L)'
;FYIPNAITPNLDGINELFYVLSDYPNTSILDQFVVTDRNGEVLYSKASIPPGDVTHGWDGVTPAGSTYEGLFHFEIQVRDTLDILHTITGSACALPCGQKVIDPFMDSWLNCKFGLQHDGQGGFDEFLPSGETSCE
;
A
#
# COMPACT_ATOMS: atom_id res chain seq x y z
N PHE A 1 -1.36 7.46 11.31
CA PHE A 1 -0.73 6.81 10.15
C PHE A 1 -1.69 6.94 8.99
N TYR A 2 -1.22 7.42 7.85
CA TYR A 2 -1.95 7.27 6.59
C TYR A 2 -1.24 6.17 5.81
N ILE A 3 -1.96 5.09 5.52
CA ILE A 3 -1.47 3.98 4.70
C ILE A 3 -2.42 3.91 3.51
N PRO A 4 -1.91 4.07 2.27
CA PRO A 4 -2.74 3.95 1.09
C PRO A 4 -3.37 2.55 1.03
N ASN A 5 -4.64 2.47 0.69
CA ASN A 5 -5.40 1.22 0.59
C ASN A 5 -5.30 0.57 -0.79
N ALA A 6 -4.78 1.29 -1.78
CA ALA A 6 -4.48 0.78 -3.12
C ALA A 6 -3.28 1.53 -3.74
N ILE A 7 -2.53 0.82 -4.57
CA ILE A 7 -1.50 1.38 -5.47
C ILE A 7 -1.77 0.97 -6.92
N THR A 8 -1.30 1.80 -7.85
CA THR A 8 -1.43 1.59 -9.30
C THR A 8 -0.02 1.57 -9.89
N PRO A 9 0.68 0.42 -9.89
CA PRO A 9 2.08 0.36 -10.35
C PRO A 9 2.13 0.29 -11.88
N ASN A 10 1.73 1.36 -12.56
CA ASN A 10 1.61 1.46 -14.01
C ASN A 10 2.61 2.44 -14.65
N LEU A 11 3.45 3.10 -13.83
CA LEU A 11 4.48 4.07 -14.21
C LEU A 11 3.95 5.37 -14.84
N ASP A 12 2.73 5.78 -14.52
CA ASP A 12 2.17 7.09 -14.90
C ASP A 12 2.46 8.20 -13.87
N GLY A 13 2.96 7.83 -12.69
CA GLY A 13 3.37 8.74 -11.63
C GLY A 13 2.29 9.04 -10.59
N ILE A 14 1.14 8.37 -10.68
CA ILE A 14 0.00 8.48 -9.76
C ILE A 14 -0.14 7.16 -8.99
N ASN A 15 -0.26 7.23 -7.65
CA ASN A 15 -0.37 6.06 -6.75
C ASN A 15 0.65 4.91 -6.97
N GLU A 16 1.85 5.20 -7.46
CA GLU A 16 2.88 4.19 -7.80
C GLU A 16 3.48 3.47 -6.59
N LEU A 17 3.52 4.14 -5.44
CA LEU A 17 4.25 3.68 -4.27
C LEU A 17 3.30 3.33 -3.13
N PHE A 18 3.51 2.15 -2.56
CA PHE A 18 2.98 1.76 -1.26
C PHE A 18 4.02 2.16 -0.21
N TYR A 19 3.75 3.23 0.52
CA TYR A 19 4.64 3.77 1.53
C TYR A 19 3.86 4.26 2.75
N VAL A 20 4.58 4.45 3.85
CA VAL A 20 3.99 4.85 5.12
C VAL A 20 4.27 6.33 5.35
N LEU A 21 3.20 7.14 5.33
CA LEU A 21 3.27 8.51 5.83
C LEU A 21 2.96 8.51 7.32
N SER A 22 3.99 8.86 8.11
CA SER A 22 3.80 9.08 9.54
C SER A 22 3.59 10.55 9.84
N ASP A 23 2.32 10.94 9.96
CA ASP A 23 1.93 12.17 10.66
C ASP A 23 1.90 11.96 12.19
N TYR A 24 2.37 10.81 12.68
CA TYR A 24 2.40 10.54 14.11
C TYR A 24 3.46 11.46 14.73
N PRO A 25 3.07 12.42 15.60
CA PRO A 25 4.05 13.18 16.33
C PRO A 25 4.89 12.15 17.09
N ASN A 26 6.20 12.13 16.83
CA ASN A 26 7.18 11.28 17.50
C ASN A 26 7.56 9.94 16.84
N THR A 27 7.39 9.67 15.54
CA THR A 27 8.06 8.49 14.93
C THR A 27 9.56 8.72 14.82
N SER A 28 10.36 7.83 15.43
CA SER A 28 11.83 7.92 15.43
C SER A 28 12.45 7.12 14.28
N ILE A 29 11.95 5.90 14.04
CA ILE A 29 12.45 5.00 12.99
C ILE A 29 11.37 3.98 12.62
N LEU A 30 11.41 3.53 11.36
CA LEU A 30 10.64 2.40 10.89
C LEU A 30 11.57 1.19 10.83
N ASP A 31 11.46 0.33 11.86
CA ASP A 31 12.33 -0.81 12.09
C ASP A 31 12.19 -1.86 10.99
N GLN A 32 10.95 -2.13 10.57
CA GLN A 32 10.64 -3.15 9.59
C GLN A 32 9.44 -2.74 8.74
N PHE A 33 9.53 -2.95 7.43
CA PHE A 33 8.45 -2.81 6.47
C PHE A 33 8.44 -4.06 5.60
N VAL A 34 7.41 -4.89 5.74
CA VAL A 34 7.21 -6.11 4.96
C VAL A 34 5.91 -6.02 4.18
N VAL A 35 5.95 -6.45 2.92
CA VAL A 35 4.78 -6.71 2.10
C VAL A 35 4.81 -8.17 1.66
N THR A 36 3.69 -8.87 1.79
CA THR A 36 3.53 -10.25 1.36
C THR A 36 2.33 -10.43 0.46
N ASP A 37 2.37 -11.44 -0.42
CA ASP A 37 1.20 -11.86 -1.16
C ASP A 37 0.15 -12.50 -0.24
N ARG A 38 -1.00 -12.88 -0.82
CA ARG A 38 -2.08 -13.59 -0.11
C ARG A 38 -1.68 -14.95 0.50
N ASN A 39 -0.59 -15.55 0.04
CA ASN A 39 -0.10 -16.85 0.50
C ASN A 39 1.02 -16.69 1.54
N GLY A 40 1.43 -15.46 1.86
CA GLY A 40 2.51 -15.14 2.79
C GLY A 40 3.91 -15.10 2.16
N GLU A 41 4.02 -15.14 0.83
CA GLU A 41 5.30 -14.96 0.13
C GLU A 41 5.73 -13.49 0.20
N VAL A 42 7.00 -13.23 0.56
CA VAL A 42 7.52 -11.87 0.70
C VAL A 42 7.71 -11.23 -0.68
N LEU A 43 6.95 -10.18 -0.93
CA LEU A 43 7.05 -9.36 -2.15
C LEU A 43 8.03 -8.21 -1.97
N TYR A 44 8.10 -7.67 -0.75
CA TYR A 44 8.98 -6.57 -0.41
C TYR A 44 9.38 -6.61 1.07
N SER A 45 10.61 -6.23 1.37
CA SER A 45 11.07 -6.08 2.75
C SER A 45 12.17 -5.04 2.86
N LYS A 46 12.04 -4.14 3.83
CA LYS A 46 13.05 -3.17 4.24
C LYS A 46 13.10 -3.05 5.75
N ALA A 47 14.23 -2.57 6.24
CA ALA A 47 14.45 -2.32 7.66
C ALA A 47 15.23 -1.02 7.85
N SER A 48 15.13 -0.44 9.05
CA SER A 48 15.86 0.77 9.44
C SER A 48 15.61 1.96 8.50
N ILE A 49 14.35 2.18 8.14
CA ILE A 49 13.93 3.25 7.23
C ILE A 49 13.76 4.56 8.04
N PRO A 50 14.35 5.68 7.60
CA PRO A 50 14.12 6.99 8.21
C PRO A 50 12.62 7.39 8.13
N PRO A 51 12.06 8.03 9.16
CA PRO A 51 10.67 8.44 9.14
C PRO A 51 10.38 9.43 8.01
N GLY A 52 9.30 9.19 7.26
CA GLY A 52 8.86 10.06 6.16
C GLY A 52 9.65 9.92 4.86
N ASP A 53 10.62 9.01 4.78
CA ASP A 53 11.39 8.80 3.56
C ASP A 53 10.63 7.89 2.56
N VAL A 54 9.91 8.53 1.65
CA VAL A 54 9.09 7.87 0.63
C VAL A 54 9.89 7.07 -0.39
N THR A 55 11.22 7.28 -0.51
CA THR A 55 12.05 6.52 -1.47
C THR A 55 12.22 5.06 -1.08
N HIS A 56 11.78 4.70 0.13
CA HIS A 56 11.73 3.32 0.63
C HIS A 56 10.32 2.70 0.50
N GLY A 57 9.41 3.35 -0.22
CA GLY A 57 8.15 2.76 -0.64
C GLY A 57 8.33 1.56 -1.56
N TRP A 58 7.34 0.68 -1.60
CA TRP A 58 7.27 -0.41 -2.55
C TRP A 58 6.53 0.03 -3.80
N ASP A 59 7.11 -0.20 -4.97
CA ASP A 59 6.59 0.18 -6.28
C ASP A 59 5.74 -0.90 -6.96
N GLY A 60 5.32 -1.92 -6.20
CA GLY A 60 4.59 -3.06 -6.75
C GLY A 60 5.47 -4.08 -7.48
N VAL A 61 6.79 -3.89 -7.57
CA VAL A 61 7.68 -4.86 -8.25
C VAL A 61 8.05 -6.00 -7.30
N THR A 62 7.86 -7.24 -7.75
CA THR A 62 8.23 -8.45 -7.01
C THR A 62 9.75 -8.69 -7.03
N PRO A 63 10.29 -9.58 -6.17
CA PRO A 63 11.71 -9.94 -6.21
C PRO A 63 12.15 -10.56 -7.54
N ALA A 64 11.21 -11.12 -8.31
CA ALA A 64 11.46 -11.67 -9.65
C ALA A 64 11.51 -10.58 -10.75
N GLY A 65 11.20 -9.33 -10.42
CA GLY A 65 11.21 -8.20 -11.36
C GLY A 65 9.93 -8.03 -12.17
N SER A 66 8.87 -8.80 -11.90
CA SER A 66 7.54 -8.59 -12.47
C SER A 66 6.68 -7.70 -11.59
N THR A 67 5.77 -6.93 -12.19
CA THR A 67 4.73 -6.19 -11.47
C THR A 67 3.79 -7.14 -10.75
N TYR A 68 3.50 -6.85 -9.48
CA TYR A 68 2.55 -7.59 -8.67
C TYR A 68 1.12 -7.08 -8.90
N GLU A 69 0.17 -8.01 -8.96
CA GLU A 69 -1.25 -7.72 -9.13
C GLU A 69 -2.05 -8.47 -8.06
N GLY A 70 -2.96 -7.75 -7.40
CA GLY A 70 -3.90 -8.32 -6.44
C GLY A 70 -3.71 -7.87 -5.00
N LEU A 71 -4.34 -8.60 -4.08
CA LEU A 71 -4.32 -8.32 -2.65
C LEU A 71 -2.97 -8.70 -2.04
N PHE A 72 -2.36 -7.76 -1.34
CA PHE A 72 -1.18 -7.99 -0.52
C PHE A 72 -1.45 -7.63 0.94
N HIS A 73 -0.71 -8.26 1.84
CA HIS A 73 -0.67 -7.92 3.25
C HIS A 73 0.59 -7.12 3.55
N PHE A 74 0.52 -6.28 4.58
CA PHE A 74 1.69 -5.57 5.06
C PHE A 74 1.81 -5.66 6.58
N GLU A 75 3.06 -5.66 7.04
CA GLU A 75 3.43 -5.47 8.44
C GLU A 75 4.49 -4.38 8.51
N ILE A 76 4.25 -3.39 9.36
CA ILE A 76 5.13 -2.26 9.58
C ILE A 76 5.39 -2.15 11.08
N GLN A 77 6.66 -2.16 11.44
CA GLN A 77 7.13 -1.95 12.81
C GLN A 77 7.76 -0.56 12.89
N VAL A 78 7.20 0.29 13.75
CA VAL A 78 7.71 1.66 14.00
C VAL A 78 8.06 1.81 15.46
N ARG A 79 9.12 2.57 15.74
CA ARG A 79 9.37 3.08 17.08
C ARG A 79 9.03 4.55 17.17
N ASP A 80 8.50 4.92 18.32
CA ASP A 80 8.35 6.32 18.67
C ASP A 80 9.61 6.89 19.34
N THR A 81 9.61 8.17 19.70
CA THR A 81 10.73 8.83 20.42
C THR A 81 10.91 8.32 21.84
N LEU A 82 9.98 7.53 22.37
CA LEU A 82 10.09 6.87 23.68
C LEU A 82 10.62 5.43 23.55
N ASP A 83 11.07 5.02 22.35
CA ASP A 83 11.56 3.67 22.01
C ASP A 83 10.49 2.57 22.21
N ILE A 84 9.22 2.95 22.19
CA ILE A 84 8.11 2.00 22.22
C ILE A 84 7.86 1.50 20.80
N LEU A 85 7.82 0.18 20.64
CA LEU A 85 7.51 -0.47 19.37
C LEU A 85 6.00 -0.55 19.15
N HIS A 86 5.56 -0.10 17.98
CA HIS A 86 4.20 -0.24 17.49
C HIS A 86 4.22 -1.07 16.20
N THR A 87 3.31 -2.04 16.12
CA THR A 87 3.12 -2.87 14.93
C THR A 87 1.81 -2.48 14.25
N ILE A 88 1.90 -2.19 12.96
CA ILE A 88 0.76 -1.84 12.11
C ILE A 88 0.66 -2.92 11.05
N THR A 89 -0.51 -3.56 10.96
CA THR A 89 -0.78 -4.58 9.95
C THR A 89 -2.04 -4.24 9.19
N GLY A 90 -2.15 -4.74 7.97
CA GLY A 90 -3.33 -4.58 7.15
C GLY A 90 -3.18 -5.25 5.80
N SER A 91 -4.11 -4.92 4.92
CA SER A 91 -4.10 -5.38 3.53
C SER A 91 -4.38 -4.20 2.61
N ALA A 92 -3.78 -4.23 1.42
CA ALA A 92 -3.99 -3.26 0.37
C ALA A 92 -3.91 -3.97 -0.99
N CYS A 93 -4.25 -3.25 -2.07
CA CYS A 93 -4.32 -3.83 -3.41
C CYS A 93 -3.31 -3.18 -4.36
N ALA A 94 -2.69 -3.98 -5.22
CA ALA A 94 -1.91 -3.51 -6.35
C ALA A 94 -2.69 -3.75 -7.65
N LEU A 95 -3.04 -2.67 -8.34
CA LEU A 95 -3.95 -2.69 -9.50
C LEU A 95 -3.30 -1.98 -10.70
N PRO A 96 -2.55 -2.68 -11.57
CA PRO A 96 -2.11 -2.09 -12.82
C PRO A 96 -3.30 -2.03 -13.80
N CYS A 97 -3.96 -0.89 -13.84
CA CYS A 97 -5.14 -0.71 -14.67
C CYS A 97 -4.77 -0.72 -16.16
N GLY A 98 -5.60 -1.39 -16.97
CA GLY A 98 -5.34 -1.65 -18.40
C GLY A 98 -5.23 -3.14 -18.76
N GLN A 99 -5.09 -4.03 -17.78
CA GLN A 99 -5.31 -5.47 -17.98
C GLN A 99 -6.72 -5.85 -17.54
N LYS A 100 -7.46 -6.59 -18.38
CA LYS A 100 -8.64 -7.32 -17.92
C LYS A 100 -8.14 -8.31 -16.87
N VAL A 101 -8.34 -7.99 -15.60
CA VAL A 101 -8.08 -8.89 -14.50
C VAL A 101 -9.02 -10.08 -14.66
N ILE A 102 -8.52 -11.17 -15.25
CA ILE A 102 -9.19 -12.47 -15.23
C ILE A 102 -8.61 -13.25 -14.06
N ASP A 103 -8.70 -12.70 -12.84
CA ASP A 103 -8.44 -13.48 -11.64
C ASP A 103 -9.75 -14.21 -11.26
N PRO A 104 -9.80 -15.55 -11.29
CA PRO A 104 -10.97 -16.32 -10.87
C PRO A 104 -11.30 -16.17 -9.37
N PHE A 105 -10.46 -15.52 -8.57
CA PHE A 105 -10.72 -15.14 -7.18
C PHE A 105 -11.37 -13.73 -7.09
N MET A 106 -12.31 -13.47 -7.99
CA MET A 106 -12.92 -12.17 -8.30
C MET A 106 -13.80 -11.57 -7.17
N ASP A 107 -14.04 -12.29 -6.06
CA ASP A 107 -14.89 -11.82 -4.95
C ASP A 107 -14.15 -10.97 -3.89
N SER A 108 -12.81 -10.97 -3.85
CA SER A 108 -12.06 -10.13 -2.88
C SER A 108 -11.74 -8.72 -3.40
N TRP A 109 -12.09 -8.40 -4.65
CA TRP A 109 -11.79 -7.13 -5.31
C TRP A 109 -12.78 -6.03 -4.92
N LEU A 110 -13.91 -6.39 -4.29
CA LEU A 110 -14.94 -5.48 -3.80
C LEU A 110 -14.49 -4.55 -2.65
N ASN A 111 -13.29 -4.75 -2.10
CA ASN A 111 -12.77 -4.01 -0.95
C ASN A 111 -11.50 -3.19 -1.24
N CYS A 112 -11.01 -3.21 -2.49
CA CYS A 112 -9.92 -2.33 -2.92
C CYS A 112 -10.52 -0.94 -3.14
N LYS A 113 -10.21 -0.03 -2.23
CA LYS A 113 -10.70 1.35 -2.23
C LYS A 113 -9.51 2.23 -2.55
N PHE A 114 -9.64 3.25 -3.40
CA PHE A 114 -8.54 4.19 -3.65
C PHE A 114 -8.53 5.30 -2.60
N GLY A 115 -7.37 5.91 -2.36
CA GLY A 115 -7.21 6.95 -1.33
C GLY A 115 -8.08 8.18 -1.54
N LEU A 116 -8.43 8.51 -2.80
CA LEU A 116 -9.32 9.62 -3.15
C LEU A 116 -10.82 9.30 -3.01
N GLN A 117 -11.17 8.03 -2.82
CA GLN A 117 -12.55 7.57 -2.66
C GLN A 117 -12.99 7.61 -1.20
N HIS A 118 -12.79 8.75 -0.55
CA HIS A 118 -13.14 8.93 0.86
C HIS A 118 -14.13 10.09 1.05
N ASP A 119 -15.12 9.92 1.93
CA ASP A 119 -16.20 10.88 2.20
C ASP A 119 -15.79 12.08 3.11
N GLY A 120 -14.49 12.24 3.39
CA GLY A 120 -13.97 13.22 4.34
C GLY A 120 -14.26 12.93 5.82
N GLN A 121 -14.99 11.86 6.14
CA GLN A 121 -15.29 11.38 7.50
C GLN A 121 -14.64 10.02 7.80
N GLY A 122 -13.85 9.50 6.84
CA GLY A 122 -13.16 8.21 6.93
C GLY A 122 -13.96 7.03 6.39
N GLY A 123 -15.15 7.29 5.84
CA GLY A 123 -15.93 6.35 5.06
C GLY A 123 -15.50 6.33 3.59
N PHE A 124 -15.90 5.26 2.89
CA PHE A 124 -15.64 5.08 1.46
C PHE A 124 -16.80 5.62 0.64
N ASP A 125 -16.48 6.35 -0.42
CA ASP A 125 -17.46 6.85 -1.39
C ASP A 125 -17.12 6.33 -2.79
N GLU A 126 -17.93 5.40 -3.28
CA GLU A 126 -17.77 4.76 -4.60
C GLU A 126 -18.04 5.71 -5.77
N PHE A 127 -18.69 6.85 -5.53
CA PHE A 127 -19.01 7.84 -6.56
C PHE A 127 -17.92 8.89 -6.73
N LEU A 128 -16.91 8.90 -5.86
CA LEU A 128 -15.72 9.73 -6.04
C LEU A 128 -14.75 9.06 -7.03
N PRO A 129 -14.08 9.85 -7.88
CA PRO A 129 -13.08 9.30 -8.79
C PRO A 129 -11.93 8.69 -7.99
N SER A 130 -11.40 7.57 -8.48
CA SER A 130 -10.17 6.99 -7.96
C SER A 130 -8.96 7.91 -8.16
N GLY A 131 -9.08 8.87 -9.09
CA GLY A 131 -7.98 9.73 -9.58
C GLY A 131 -7.11 9.04 -10.63
N GLU A 132 -7.48 7.82 -11.02
CA GLU A 132 -6.77 6.97 -11.97
C GLU A 132 -7.59 6.84 -13.26
N THR A 133 -7.31 7.67 -14.27
CA THR A 133 -8.02 7.60 -15.56
C THR A 133 -7.82 6.27 -16.31
N SER A 134 -6.79 5.50 -15.93
CA SER A 134 -6.52 4.17 -16.48
C SER A 134 -7.43 3.09 -15.88
N CYS A 135 -8.05 3.37 -14.73
CA CYS A 135 -8.95 2.49 -13.97
C CYS A 135 -10.45 2.83 -14.10
N GLU A 136 -10.79 3.85 -14.90
CA GLU A 136 -12.18 4.31 -15.16
C GLU A 136 -12.82 3.66 -16.40
#